data_AF-A0A2K5S1G8-F1
#
_entry.id   AF-A0A2K5S1G8-F1
#
_cell.length_a   1.000
_cell.length_b   1.000
_cell.length_c   1.000
_cell.angle_alpha   90.00
_cell.angle_beta   90.00
_cell.angle_gamma   90.00
#
_symmetry.space_group_name_H-M   'P 1'
#
loop_
_entity.id
_entity.type
_entity.pdbx_description
1 polymer ?
#
loop_
_entity_poly.entity_id
_entity_poly.type
_entity_poly.pdbx_seq_one_letter_code
_entity_poly.pdbx_strand_id
1 'polypeptide(L)'
;MAGSDMTYGGFNWTLNFRWYPVPQREMDRRKSDRTLPVRTPTMAGDYFQKIGTYDAGMDIWGGENLEILFRIWQCGGTLEIVTCSHVGYVFRKATPYTFPGGTGQIINKNNRRLAEVWMDEFKNFFYVISPGVTKVGYGDISSRVGLRHKLQCTPFSWYLENIYPDSQIPRHYFSLGEIRNVETNQCLDNMARKENEKVGIFNCHGMEGNQVFSYTANKEIRTDDLCLDVSKLNGPVTMLKCHHLKGNQLWEYDPVKLTLQPVNSNQCLDKATEEDSQVPSIRDCNGSRSQQWLLRNITLPEIF
;
A
#
# COMPACT_ATOMS: atom_id res chain seq x y z
N MET A 1 5.91 -16.20 7.90
CA MET A 1 5.34 -17.22 6.98
C MET A 1 6.25 -17.33 5.77
N ALA A 2 6.35 -18.49 5.15
CA ALA A 2 7.08 -18.73 3.91
C ALA A 2 6.09 -19.05 2.78
N GLY A 3 6.53 -19.13 1.53
CA GLY A 3 5.68 -19.56 0.42
C GLY A 3 5.23 -20.99 0.60
N SER A 4 3.95 -21.25 0.36
CA SER A 4 3.35 -22.57 0.40
C SER A 4 2.19 -22.68 -0.59
N ASP A 5 1.46 -23.79 -0.58
CA ASP A 5 0.20 -23.96 -1.31
C ASP A 5 -0.92 -23.00 -0.87
N MET A 6 -0.76 -22.39 0.31
CA MET A 6 -1.71 -21.51 0.98
C MET A 6 -1.25 -20.05 1.11
N THR A 7 0.02 -19.75 0.84
CA THR A 7 0.58 -18.39 0.93
C THR A 7 1.36 -18.03 -0.34
N TYR A 8 1.16 -16.82 -0.85
CA TYR A 8 1.88 -16.27 -1.99
C TYR A 8 2.57 -14.94 -1.65
N GLY A 9 3.60 -14.58 -2.40
CA GLY A 9 4.32 -13.33 -2.20
C GLY A 9 3.58 -12.15 -2.83
N GLY A 10 3.50 -11.03 -2.11
CA GLY A 10 3.01 -9.74 -2.60
C GLY A 10 3.78 -8.58 -1.96
N PHE A 11 3.28 -7.36 -2.06
CA PHE A 11 3.88 -6.18 -1.42
C PHE A 11 2.81 -5.16 -1.04
N ASN A 12 3.08 -4.38 0.00
CA ASN A 12 2.22 -3.29 0.44
C ASN A 12 2.62 -1.95 -0.22
N TRP A 13 1.98 -0.84 0.16
CA TRP A 13 2.16 0.45 -0.53
C TRP A 13 3.55 1.04 -0.29
N THR A 14 4.21 0.63 0.80
CA THR A 14 5.61 0.97 1.11
C THR A 14 6.62 0.12 0.35
N LEU A 15 6.19 -0.71 -0.62
CA LEU A 15 7.03 -1.65 -1.37
C LEU A 15 7.77 -2.66 -0.47
N ASN A 16 7.17 -3.02 0.66
CA ASN A 16 7.69 -4.10 1.49
C ASN A 16 7.09 -5.42 1.05
N PHE A 17 7.95 -6.39 0.74
CA PHE A 17 7.51 -7.74 0.43
C PHE A 17 6.81 -8.38 1.64
N ARG A 18 5.63 -8.95 1.41
CA ARG A 18 4.83 -9.65 2.42
C ARG A 18 4.26 -10.95 1.87
N TRP A 19 4.02 -11.90 2.77
CA TRP A 19 3.30 -13.13 2.46
C TRP A 19 1.81 -12.92 2.74
N TYR A 20 0.98 -13.13 1.72
CA TYR A 20 -0.47 -13.06 1.80
C TYR A 20 -1.07 -14.46 1.61
N PRO A 21 -2.27 -14.74 2.14
CA PRO A 21 -3.02 -15.95 1.79
C PRO A 21 -3.29 -16.00 0.28
N VAL A 22 -3.23 -17.18 -0.33
CA VAL A 22 -3.55 -17.34 -1.76
C VAL A 22 -4.99 -16.88 -2.03
N PRO A 23 -5.23 -15.96 -2.98
CA PRO A 23 -6.56 -15.42 -3.26
C PRO A 23 -7.46 -16.48 -3.89
N GLN A 24 -8.77 -16.37 -3.69
CA GLN A 24 -9.76 -17.35 -4.17
C GLN A 24 -9.68 -17.57 -5.68
N ARG A 25 -9.39 -16.52 -6.47
CA ARG A 25 -9.18 -16.63 -7.93
C ARG A 25 -8.11 -17.65 -8.31
N GLU A 26 -7.03 -17.77 -7.55
CA GLU A 26 -5.96 -18.75 -7.81
C GLU A 26 -6.34 -20.15 -7.30
N MET A 27 -7.22 -20.25 -6.30
CA MET A 27 -7.83 -21.53 -5.90
C MET A 27 -8.75 -22.07 -7.00
N ASP A 28 -9.58 -21.19 -7.58
CA ASP A 28 -10.53 -21.53 -8.64
C ASP A 28 -9.80 -21.90 -9.93
N ARG A 29 -8.77 -21.15 -10.32
CA ARG A 29 -7.91 -21.46 -11.49
C ARG A 29 -7.29 -22.86 -11.38
N ARG A 30 -6.84 -23.23 -10.17
CA ARG A 30 -6.24 -24.53 -9.89
C ARG A 30 -7.29 -25.64 -9.68
N LYS A 31 -8.59 -25.33 -9.71
CA LYS A 31 -9.68 -26.28 -9.42
C LYS A 31 -9.46 -27.02 -8.09
N SER A 32 -8.95 -26.30 -7.08
CA SER A 32 -8.58 -26.84 -5.77
C SER A 32 -7.46 -27.89 -5.75
N ASP A 33 -6.75 -28.12 -6.87
CA ASP A 33 -5.56 -28.96 -6.90
C ASP A 33 -4.35 -28.19 -6.34
N ARG A 34 -3.86 -28.65 -5.19
CA ARG A 34 -2.76 -28.02 -4.45
C ARG A 34 -1.38 -28.37 -5.01
N THR A 35 -1.29 -29.33 -5.92
CA THR A 35 -0.03 -29.71 -6.58
C THR A 35 0.29 -28.82 -7.78
N LEU A 36 -0.71 -28.09 -8.30
CA LEU A 36 -0.51 -27.14 -9.39
C LEU A 36 0.22 -25.88 -8.91
N PRO A 37 1.17 -25.35 -9.71
CA PRO A 37 1.89 -24.12 -9.36
C PRO A 37 0.96 -22.95 -9.07
N VAL A 38 1.27 -22.19 -8.03
CA VAL A 38 0.61 -20.91 -7.70
C VAL A 38 1.30 -19.83 -8.50
N ARG A 39 0.60 -19.03 -9.30
CA ARG A 39 1.26 -17.89 -9.94
C ARG A 39 1.79 -16.95 -8.86
N THR A 40 3.11 -16.76 -8.82
CA THR A 40 3.84 -15.98 -7.82
C THR A 40 4.64 -14.90 -8.55
N PRO A 41 5.47 -14.09 -7.88
CA PRO A 41 6.08 -12.98 -8.58
C PRO A 41 7.65 -12.93 -8.47
N THR A 42 8.38 -14.03 -8.18
CA THR A 42 9.88 -14.15 -8.24
C THR A 42 10.51 -15.44 -8.85
N MET A 43 11.33 -15.45 -9.93
CA MET A 43 12.37 -16.49 -10.25
C MET A 43 13.12 -16.32 -11.60
N ALA A 44 14.19 -17.11 -11.80
CA ALA A 44 15.29 -17.00 -12.79
C ALA A 44 15.36 -18.10 -13.89
N GLY A 45 16.13 -17.87 -14.96
CA GLY A 45 16.42 -18.80 -16.08
C GLY A 45 17.18 -18.14 -17.24
N ASP A 46 17.34 -18.77 -18.41
CA ASP A 46 18.00 -18.20 -19.62
C ASP A 46 17.27 -16.93 -20.17
N TYR A 47 15.99 -16.85 -19.82
CA TYR A 47 15.14 -15.67 -19.91
C TYR A 47 15.71 -14.46 -19.14
N PHE A 48 16.44 -14.67 -18.04
CA PHE A 48 17.02 -13.65 -17.17
C PHE A 48 17.95 -12.69 -17.90
N GLN A 49 18.79 -13.21 -18.81
CA GLN A 49 19.67 -12.37 -19.63
C GLN A 49 18.86 -11.59 -20.66
N LYS A 50 17.86 -12.23 -21.28
CA LYS A 50 16.98 -11.62 -22.30
C LYS A 50 16.16 -10.46 -21.74
N ILE A 51 15.67 -10.58 -20.51
CA ILE A 51 14.97 -9.49 -19.84
C ILE A 51 15.92 -8.47 -19.22
N GLY A 52 17.25 -8.63 -19.32
CA GLY A 52 18.24 -7.61 -18.98
C GLY A 52 18.83 -7.68 -17.57
N THR A 53 18.89 -8.88 -16.96
CA THR A 53 19.50 -9.19 -15.64
C THR A 53 19.02 -8.28 -14.50
N TYR A 54 19.61 -8.30 -13.30
CA TYR A 54 19.27 -7.29 -12.29
C TYR A 54 19.69 -5.87 -12.72
N ASP A 55 19.04 -4.86 -12.16
CA ASP A 55 19.45 -3.46 -12.30
C ASP A 55 20.80 -3.25 -11.60
N ALA A 56 21.86 -3.07 -12.38
CA ALA A 56 23.22 -2.87 -11.87
C ALA A 56 23.40 -1.56 -11.08
N GLY A 57 22.43 -0.63 -11.14
CA GLY A 57 22.44 0.59 -10.34
C GLY A 57 21.82 0.42 -8.94
N MET A 58 21.27 -0.75 -8.62
CA MET A 58 20.82 -1.09 -7.26
C MET A 58 22.00 -1.49 -6.38
N ASP A 59 21.96 -1.05 -5.13
CA ASP A 59 23.01 -1.29 -4.16
C ASP A 59 22.60 -2.39 -3.17
N ILE A 60 23.47 -3.38 -2.95
CA ILE A 60 23.47 -4.37 -1.87
C ILE A 60 22.16 -5.16 -1.66
N TRP A 61 21.10 -4.52 -1.13
CA TRP A 61 19.87 -5.19 -0.69
C TRP A 61 18.65 -4.26 -0.72
N GLY A 62 17.51 -4.81 -1.14
CA GLY A 62 16.19 -4.20 -1.06
C GLY A 62 15.68 -3.78 -2.44
N GLY A 63 14.44 -4.14 -2.76
CA GLY A 63 13.74 -3.74 -3.99
C GLY A 63 14.04 -4.60 -5.21
N GLU A 64 15.14 -5.35 -5.26
CA GLU A 64 15.54 -6.16 -6.41
C GLU A 64 14.53 -7.26 -6.75
N ASN A 65 13.90 -7.82 -5.71
CA ASN A 65 12.87 -8.83 -5.83
C ASN A 65 11.58 -8.28 -6.45
N LEU A 66 11.24 -7.02 -6.19
CA LEU A 66 10.06 -6.35 -6.76
C LEU A 66 10.35 -5.80 -8.17
N GLU A 67 11.59 -5.41 -8.45
CA GLU A 67 11.97 -4.90 -9.77
C GLU A 67 11.86 -6.00 -10.82
N ILE A 68 12.48 -7.16 -10.54
CA ILE A 68 12.46 -8.29 -11.47
C ILE A 68 11.03 -8.82 -11.66
N LEU A 69 10.23 -8.77 -10.61
CA LEU A 69 8.83 -9.15 -10.58
C LEU A 69 7.99 -8.34 -11.54
N PHE A 70 8.06 -7.01 -11.39
CA PHE A 70 7.34 -6.07 -12.23
C PHE A 70 7.73 -6.25 -13.69
N ARG A 71 9.02 -6.38 -13.95
CA ARG A 71 9.53 -6.63 -15.28
C ARG A 71 9.03 -7.94 -15.88
N ILE A 72 9.11 -9.06 -15.16
CA ILE A 72 8.68 -10.35 -15.71
C ILE A 72 7.20 -10.28 -16.12
N TRP A 73 6.33 -9.81 -15.24
CA TRP A 73 4.90 -9.75 -15.51
C TRP A 73 4.52 -8.72 -16.58
N GLN A 74 5.07 -7.49 -16.49
CA GLN A 74 4.73 -6.44 -17.45
C GLN A 74 5.30 -6.71 -18.85
N CYS A 75 6.38 -7.48 -18.97
CA CYS A 75 7.04 -7.75 -20.25
C CYS A 75 6.70 -9.14 -20.83
N GLY A 76 5.54 -9.70 -20.46
CA GLY A 76 4.96 -10.89 -21.09
C GLY A 76 5.41 -12.24 -20.53
N GLY A 77 6.18 -12.24 -19.44
CA GLY A 77 6.52 -13.44 -18.70
C GLY A 77 5.46 -13.82 -17.67
N THR A 78 5.63 -15.00 -17.09
CA THR A 78 4.83 -15.49 -15.97
C THR A 78 5.75 -16.05 -14.91
N LEU A 79 5.22 -16.19 -13.71
CA LEU A 79 6.03 -16.54 -12.58
C LEU A 79 5.19 -17.37 -11.59
N GLU A 80 5.76 -18.45 -11.04
CA GLU A 80 5.04 -19.46 -10.26
C GLU A 80 5.81 -19.96 -9.01
N ILE A 81 5.12 -20.12 -7.87
CA ILE A 81 5.53 -20.93 -6.72
C ILE A 81 5.16 -22.36 -7.09
N VAL A 82 6.16 -23.21 -7.23
CA VAL A 82 5.97 -24.65 -7.47
C VAL A 82 5.79 -25.34 -6.13
N THR A 83 4.57 -25.74 -5.80
CA THR A 83 4.21 -26.27 -4.47
C THR A 83 4.88 -27.60 -4.14
N CYS A 84 5.30 -28.37 -5.14
CA CYS A 84 6.06 -29.61 -4.96
C CYS A 84 7.58 -29.41 -4.77
N SER A 85 8.10 -28.19 -4.97
CA SER A 85 9.52 -27.88 -4.80
C SER A 85 9.74 -27.17 -3.47
N HIS A 86 10.46 -27.81 -2.56
CA HIS A 86 10.68 -27.30 -1.21
C HIS A 86 12.15 -26.95 -0.99
N VAL A 87 12.40 -25.71 -0.59
CA VAL A 87 13.71 -25.22 -0.15
C VAL A 87 13.53 -24.55 1.21
N GLY A 88 14.25 -25.03 2.22
CA GLY A 88 14.22 -24.45 3.56
C GLY A 88 15.03 -23.15 3.64
N TYR A 89 14.45 -22.09 4.21
CA TYR A 89 15.13 -20.81 4.46
C TYR A 89 15.08 -20.45 5.94
N VAL A 90 16.22 -20.04 6.51
CA VAL A 90 16.32 -19.60 7.91
C VAL A 90 16.04 -18.10 7.99
N PHE A 91 14.84 -17.75 8.46
CA PHE A 91 14.46 -16.36 8.68
C PHE A 91 15.27 -15.74 9.83
N ARG A 92 15.85 -14.56 9.57
CA ARG A 92 16.59 -13.76 10.55
C ARG A 92 15.77 -12.53 10.94
N LYS A 93 15.87 -12.10 12.19
CA LYS A 93 15.21 -10.89 12.68
C LYS A 93 15.89 -9.59 12.24
N ALA A 94 17.18 -9.65 11.93
CA ALA A 94 17.98 -8.52 11.49
C ALA A 94 19.02 -8.96 10.45
N THR A 95 19.38 -8.03 9.57
CA THR A 95 20.46 -8.21 8.60
C THR A 95 21.81 -8.22 9.34
N PRO A 96 22.68 -9.22 9.10
CA PRO A 96 23.95 -9.37 9.82
C PRO A 96 25.09 -8.48 9.27
N TYR A 97 24.84 -7.72 8.20
CA TYR A 97 25.84 -6.91 7.50
C TYR A 97 25.61 -5.42 7.74
N THR A 98 26.69 -4.65 7.64
CA THR A 98 26.66 -3.19 7.70
C THR A 98 26.43 -2.60 6.31
N PHE A 99 25.64 -1.52 6.27
CA PHE A 99 25.28 -0.83 5.04
C PHE A 99 25.96 0.55 5.05
N PRO A 100 26.83 0.87 4.07
CA PRO A 100 27.38 2.22 3.94
C PRO A 100 26.25 3.25 3.79
N GLY A 101 26.21 4.27 4.66
CA GLY A 101 25.11 5.26 4.67
C GLY A 101 23.82 4.79 5.36
N GLY A 102 23.80 3.57 5.89
CA GLY A 102 22.66 2.98 6.58
C GLY A 102 21.65 2.29 5.66
N THR A 103 20.94 1.31 6.20
CA THR A 103 20.01 0.45 5.43
C THR A 103 18.92 1.26 4.74
N GLY A 104 18.41 2.31 5.40
CA GLY A 104 17.35 3.16 4.84
C GLY A 104 17.75 3.89 3.57
N GLN A 105 18.99 4.40 3.48
CA GLN A 105 19.46 5.10 2.29
C GLN A 105 19.52 4.16 1.07
N ILE A 106 20.04 2.95 1.27
CA ILE A 106 20.18 1.94 0.22
C ILE A 106 18.82 1.43 -0.25
N ILE A 107 17.93 1.06 0.68
CA ILE A 107 16.58 0.60 0.34
C ILE A 107 15.81 1.70 -0.40
N ASN A 108 15.88 2.95 0.09
CA ASN A 108 15.18 4.07 -0.54
C ASN A 108 15.71 4.34 -1.95
N LYS A 109 17.03 4.28 -2.15
CA LYS A 109 17.63 4.39 -3.49
C LYS A 109 17.06 3.31 -4.42
N ASN A 110 17.14 2.04 -4.03
CA ASN A 110 16.70 0.93 -4.88
C ASN A 110 15.20 0.98 -5.17
N ASN A 111 14.38 1.23 -4.15
CA ASN A 111 12.94 1.38 -4.31
C ASN A 111 12.59 2.55 -5.22
N ARG A 112 13.35 3.66 -5.16
CA ARG A 112 13.15 4.79 -6.08
C ARG A 112 13.47 4.40 -7.52
N ARG A 113 14.60 3.73 -7.77
CA ARG A 113 14.94 3.23 -9.12
C ARG A 113 13.85 2.33 -9.69
N LEU A 114 13.34 1.40 -8.87
CA LEU A 114 12.23 0.53 -9.23
C LEU A 114 10.97 1.33 -9.56
N ALA A 115 10.58 2.28 -8.70
CA ALA A 115 9.33 3.03 -8.84
C ALA A 115 9.36 3.94 -10.08
N GLU A 116 10.48 4.62 -10.33
CA GLU A 116 10.67 5.49 -11.49
C GLU A 116 10.59 4.73 -12.81
N VAL A 117 11.04 3.46 -12.84
CA VAL A 117 11.07 2.66 -14.07
C VAL A 117 9.77 1.90 -14.30
N TRP A 118 9.16 1.34 -13.25
CA TRP A 118 8.16 0.27 -13.39
C TRP A 118 6.76 0.59 -12.84
N MET A 119 6.57 1.68 -12.11
CA MET A 119 5.30 1.99 -11.44
C MET A 119 4.49 3.11 -12.10
N ASP A 120 4.98 3.72 -13.18
CA ASP A 120 4.29 4.81 -13.90
C ASP A 120 3.80 5.91 -12.93
N GLU A 121 2.58 6.41 -13.08
CA GLU A 121 1.98 7.39 -12.17
C GLU A 121 1.76 6.86 -10.73
N PHE A 122 1.75 5.53 -10.53
CA PHE A 122 1.52 4.94 -9.21
C PHE A 122 2.70 5.11 -8.26
N LYS A 123 3.90 5.48 -8.77
CA LYS A 123 5.04 5.86 -7.94
C LYS A 123 4.72 7.03 -7.00
N ASN A 124 3.78 7.89 -7.38
CA ASN A 124 3.36 9.04 -6.59
C ASN A 124 2.75 8.62 -5.25
N PHE A 125 1.94 7.54 -5.23
CA PHE A 125 1.43 6.99 -3.97
C PHE A 125 2.55 6.50 -3.07
N PHE A 126 3.53 5.82 -3.66
CA PHE A 126 4.69 5.32 -2.92
C PHE A 126 5.48 6.48 -2.30
N TYR A 127 5.71 7.57 -3.04
CA TYR A 127 6.42 8.74 -2.53
C TYR A 127 5.67 9.48 -1.43
N VAL A 128 4.35 9.57 -1.55
CA VAL A 128 3.49 10.15 -0.52
C VAL A 128 3.60 9.36 0.79
N ILE A 129 3.56 8.03 0.73
CA ILE A 129 3.54 7.20 1.93
C ILE A 129 4.96 6.99 2.48
N SER A 130 5.97 7.06 1.62
CA SER A 130 7.38 6.92 1.95
C SER A 130 8.17 8.17 1.57
N PRO A 131 7.92 9.33 2.20
CA PRO A 131 8.53 10.61 1.83
C PRO A 131 10.05 10.63 2.00
N GLY A 132 10.61 9.72 2.80
CA GLY A 132 12.07 9.53 2.90
C GLY A 132 12.73 9.09 1.58
N VAL A 133 11.97 8.51 0.66
CA VAL A 133 12.47 7.99 -0.62
C VAL A 133 12.83 9.13 -1.58
N THR A 134 12.02 10.19 -1.62
CA THR A 134 12.24 11.34 -2.51
C THR A 134 13.47 12.16 -2.13
N LYS A 135 13.94 12.02 -0.89
CA LYS A 135 15.16 12.68 -0.37
C LYS A 135 16.47 12.00 -0.79
N VAL A 136 16.39 10.83 -1.42
CA VAL A 136 17.57 10.06 -1.83
C VAL A 136 17.74 10.09 -3.34
N GLY A 137 18.94 10.41 -3.81
CA GLY A 137 19.30 10.33 -5.23
C GLY A 137 19.36 8.88 -5.70
N TYR A 138 18.81 8.62 -6.88
CA TYR A 138 18.66 7.25 -7.41
C TYR A 138 19.58 6.92 -8.59
N GLY A 139 20.35 7.91 -9.09
CA GLY A 139 21.29 7.75 -10.20
C GLY A 139 20.61 7.58 -11.56
N ASP A 140 21.40 7.28 -12.60
CA ASP A 140 20.88 7.11 -13.96
C ASP A 140 20.06 5.83 -14.11
N ILE A 141 18.88 5.95 -14.71
CA ILE A 141 17.94 4.84 -15.01
C ILE A 141 17.69 4.68 -16.50
N SER A 142 18.36 5.46 -17.36
CA SER A 142 18.12 5.50 -18.81
C SER A 142 18.20 4.10 -19.45
N SER A 143 19.16 3.28 -19.01
CA SER A 143 19.28 1.90 -19.50
C SER A 143 18.08 1.00 -19.15
N ARG A 144 17.46 1.22 -17.99
CA ARG A 144 16.30 0.44 -17.52
C ARG A 144 15.02 0.90 -18.20
N VAL A 145 14.85 2.21 -18.36
CA VAL A 145 13.75 2.79 -19.15
C VAL A 145 13.83 2.33 -20.61
N GLY A 146 15.00 2.41 -21.24
CA GLY A 146 15.22 1.92 -22.60
C GLY A 146 14.96 0.42 -22.76
N LEU A 147 15.31 -0.39 -21.76
CA LEU A 147 15.00 -1.82 -21.71
C LEU A 147 13.48 -2.08 -21.64
N ARG A 148 12.75 -1.35 -20.79
CA ARG A 148 11.28 -1.45 -20.69
C ARG A 148 10.61 -1.13 -22.03
N HIS A 149 11.07 -0.09 -22.73
CA HIS A 149 10.59 0.23 -24.08
C HIS A 149 10.93 -0.87 -25.09
N LYS A 150 12.17 -1.37 -25.10
CA LYS A 150 12.62 -2.42 -26.02
C LYS A 150 11.80 -3.71 -25.88
N LEU A 151 11.44 -4.07 -24.65
CA LEU A 151 10.64 -5.25 -24.33
C LEU A 151 9.13 -5.03 -24.54
N GLN A 152 8.71 -3.82 -24.91
CA GLN A 152 7.30 -3.46 -25.15
C GLN A 152 6.39 -3.82 -23.96
N CYS A 153 6.86 -3.53 -22.76
CA CYS A 153 6.15 -3.91 -21.54
C CYS A 153 4.85 -3.12 -21.38
N THR A 154 3.84 -3.76 -20.78
CA THR A 154 2.56 -3.16 -20.43
C THR A 154 2.71 -2.15 -19.28
N PRO A 155 1.78 -1.19 -19.13
CA PRO A 155 1.79 -0.25 -18.01
C PRO A 155 1.52 -0.94 -16.66
N PHE A 156 1.86 -0.27 -15.57
CA PHE A 156 1.65 -0.75 -14.21
C PHE A 156 0.17 -0.86 -13.85
N SER A 157 -0.69 -0.01 -14.42
CA SER A 157 -2.15 -0.14 -14.30
C SER A 157 -2.63 -1.52 -14.77
N TRP A 158 -2.13 -1.99 -15.92
CA TRP A 158 -2.43 -3.33 -16.43
C TRP A 158 -1.98 -4.42 -15.45
N TYR A 159 -0.80 -4.28 -14.84
CA TYR A 159 -0.32 -5.21 -13.82
C TYR A 159 -1.26 -5.26 -12.61
N LEU A 160 -1.68 -4.10 -12.09
CA LEU A 160 -2.63 -4.05 -10.98
C LEU A 160 -4.01 -4.61 -11.36
N GLU A 161 -4.45 -4.49 -12.61
CA GLU A 161 -5.75 -5.01 -13.05
C GLU A 161 -5.74 -6.52 -13.30
N ASN A 162 -4.68 -7.05 -13.91
CA ASN A 162 -4.68 -8.40 -14.46
C ASN A 162 -3.89 -9.38 -13.59
N ILE A 163 -2.84 -8.90 -12.91
CA ILE A 163 -1.92 -9.75 -12.15
C ILE A 163 -2.14 -9.62 -10.65
N TYR A 164 -2.27 -8.39 -10.14
CA TYR A 164 -2.49 -8.11 -8.72
C TYR A 164 -3.76 -7.28 -8.43
N PRO A 165 -4.95 -7.73 -8.85
CA PRO A 165 -6.23 -7.02 -8.62
C PRO A 165 -6.59 -6.86 -7.15
N ASP A 166 -6.10 -7.78 -6.31
CA ASP A 166 -6.30 -7.79 -4.85
C ASP A 166 -5.33 -6.86 -4.11
N SER A 167 -4.51 -6.10 -4.85
CA SER A 167 -3.62 -5.09 -4.29
C SER A 167 -4.42 -4.05 -3.50
N GLN A 168 -3.87 -3.66 -2.36
CA GLN A 168 -4.49 -2.62 -1.52
C GLN A 168 -4.28 -1.22 -2.09
N ILE A 169 -3.39 -1.06 -3.09
CA ILE A 169 -3.14 0.22 -3.77
C ILE A 169 -4.43 0.71 -4.43
N PRO A 170 -4.93 1.90 -4.09
CA PRO A 170 -6.22 2.38 -4.54
C PRO A 170 -6.10 2.83 -6.00
N ARG A 171 -6.68 2.05 -6.90
CA ARG A 171 -6.77 2.38 -8.33
C ARG A 171 -7.71 3.55 -8.60
N HIS A 172 -8.80 3.63 -7.84
CA HIS A 172 -9.80 4.66 -7.94
C HIS A 172 -10.16 5.18 -6.55
N TYR A 173 -10.05 6.50 -6.38
CA TYR A 173 -10.28 7.17 -5.12
C TYR A 173 -10.87 8.56 -5.37
N PHE A 174 -11.70 9.02 -4.43
CA PHE A 174 -12.24 10.37 -4.41
C PHE A 174 -11.27 11.36 -3.76
N SER A 175 -10.49 10.89 -2.78
CA SER A 175 -9.49 11.71 -2.10
C SER A 175 -8.28 10.87 -1.68
N LEU A 176 -7.09 11.46 -1.75
CA LEU A 176 -5.84 10.92 -1.23
C LEU A 176 -5.07 12.04 -0.53
N GLY A 177 -5.03 12.00 0.80
CA GLY A 177 -4.28 12.98 1.58
C GLY A 177 -4.74 13.09 3.03
N GLU A 178 -4.67 14.30 3.56
CA GLU A 178 -5.02 14.56 4.96
C GLU A 178 -6.55 14.63 5.15
N ILE A 179 -7.03 14.02 6.23
CA ILE A 179 -8.43 14.15 6.69
C ILE A 179 -8.40 15.03 7.93
N ARG A 180 -8.79 16.30 7.77
CA ARG A 180 -8.57 17.37 8.75
C ARG A 180 -9.86 17.81 9.42
N ASN A 181 -9.89 17.78 10.75
CA ASN A 181 -11.01 18.29 11.53
C ASN A 181 -11.09 19.82 11.44
N VAL A 182 -12.30 20.34 11.23
CA VAL A 182 -12.54 21.79 11.03
C VAL A 182 -12.48 22.58 12.34
N GLU A 183 -12.77 21.97 13.48
CA GLU A 183 -12.74 22.65 14.79
C GLU A 183 -11.33 22.67 15.38
N THR A 184 -10.69 21.50 15.48
CA THR A 184 -9.39 21.38 16.17
C THR A 184 -8.21 21.63 15.26
N ASN A 185 -8.42 21.64 13.94
CA ASN A 185 -7.35 21.75 12.94
C ASN A 185 -6.35 20.57 12.99
N GLN A 186 -6.74 19.46 13.62
CA GLN A 186 -5.97 18.21 13.71
C GLN A 186 -6.37 17.25 12.58
N CYS A 187 -5.46 16.35 12.23
CA CYS A 187 -5.64 15.39 11.17
C CYS A 187 -5.80 13.98 11.75
N LEU A 188 -6.55 13.13 11.06
CA LEU A 188 -6.46 11.69 11.29
C LEU A 188 -5.01 11.24 11.12
N ASP A 189 -4.57 10.36 12.01
CA ASP A 189 -3.20 9.89 12.08
C ASP A 189 -3.21 8.42 12.46
N ASN A 190 -2.55 7.56 11.68
CA ASN A 190 -2.46 6.14 12.03
C ASN A 190 -1.50 5.89 13.22
N MET A 191 -0.76 6.90 13.66
CA MET A 191 0.17 6.90 14.80
C MET A 191 1.25 5.81 14.72
N ALA A 192 1.53 5.32 13.50
CA ALA A 192 2.32 4.10 13.26
C ALA A 192 1.81 2.86 14.03
N ARG A 193 0.54 2.87 14.41
CA ARG A 193 -0.15 1.74 15.06
C ARG A 193 -0.48 0.65 14.04
N LYS A 194 -0.70 -0.54 14.54
CA LYS A 194 -0.95 -1.77 13.77
C LYS A 194 -2.44 -2.09 13.69
N GLU A 195 -2.73 -3.20 13.01
CA GLU A 195 -4.06 -3.81 12.98
C GLU A 195 -4.64 -3.98 14.39
N ASN A 196 -5.95 -3.76 14.50
CA ASN A 196 -6.74 -3.85 15.73
C ASN A 196 -6.43 -2.76 16.78
N GLU A 197 -5.68 -1.73 16.39
CA GLU A 197 -5.49 -0.52 17.19
C GLU A 197 -6.40 0.62 16.72
N LYS A 198 -6.67 1.57 17.62
CA LYS A 198 -7.49 2.75 17.34
C LYS A 198 -6.75 3.71 16.41
N VAL A 199 -7.45 4.30 15.43
CA VAL A 199 -6.91 5.46 14.70
C VAL A 199 -6.72 6.63 15.67
N GLY A 200 -5.74 7.47 15.42
CA GLY A 200 -5.46 8.66 16.21
C GLY A 200 -5.90 9.95 15.52
N ILE A 201 -5.83 11.05 16.26
CA ILE A 201 -5.71 12.39 15.73
C ILE A 201 -4.44 13.07 16.24
N PHE A 202 -3.80 13.85 15.40
CA PHE A 202 -2.63 14.64 15.76
C PHE A 202 -2.60 15.96 15.00
N ASN A 203 -1.72 16.88 15.39
CA ASN A 203 -1.55 18.12 14.65
C ASN A 203 -1.17 17.82 13.19
N CYS A 204 -1.89 18.43 12.25
CA CYS A 204 -1.60 18.28 10.84
C CYS A 204 -0.19 18.80 10.55
N HIS A 205 0.70 17.93 10.07
CA HIS A 205 2.11 18.29 9.88
C HIS A 205 2.52 18.44 8.42
N GLY A 206 1.69 18.03 7.46
CA GLY A 206 1.99 18.14 6.03
C GLY A 206 3.15 17.27 5.53
N MET A 207 3.84 16.53 6.41
CA MET A 207 4.92 15.59 6.08
C MET A 207 4.45 14.22 5.53
N GLU A 208 3.20 14.14 5.07
CA GLU A 208 2.59 12.92 4.55
C GLU A 208 2.72 11.69 5.50
N GLY A 209 3.07 10.50 5.01
CA GLY A 209 3.25 9.29 5.83
C GLY A 209 2.00 8.84 6.60
N ASN A 210 2.06 8.91 7.94
CA ASN A 210 1.03 8.43 8.87
C ASN A 210 -0.29 9.24 8.84
N GLN A 211 -0.28 10.44 8.25
CA GLN A 211 -1.48 11.28 8.09
C GLN A 211 -2.11 11.17 6.70
N VAL A 212 -1.67 10.21 5.88
CA VAL A 212 -2.21 9.99 4.54
C VAL A 212 -3.28 8.92 4.58
N PHE A 213 -4.48 9.30 4.17
CA PHE A 213 -5.60 8.38 4.01
C PHE A 213 -6.15 8.48 2.58
N SER A 214 -6.60 7.35 2.05
CA SER A 214 -7.35 7.32 0.78
C SER A 214 -8.83 7.09 1.05
N TYR A 215 -9.69 7.97 0.56
CA TYR A 215 -11.12 7.70 0.46
C TYR A 215 -11.41 7.09 -0.92
N THR A 216 -11.64 5.79 -0.96
CA THR A 216 -11.67 4.99 -2.19
C THR A 216 -13.03 5.06 -2.89
N ALA A 217 -13.07 4.69 -4.19
CA ALA A 217 -14.32 4.58 -4.94
C ALA A 217 -15.31 3.56 -4.34
N ASN A 218 -14.79 2.56 -3.60
CA ASN A 218 -15.58 1.59 -2.84
C ASN A 218 -16.08 2.14 -1.49
N LYS A 219 -15.88 3.43 -1.23
CA LYS A 219 -16.31 4.13 -0.02
C LYS A 219 -15.67 3.58 1.26
N GLU A 220 -14.43 3.11 1.16
CA GLU A 220 -13.58 2.76 2.32
C GLU A 220 -12.56 3.88 2.56
N ILE A 221 -12.25 4.18 3.83
CA ILE A 221 -11.16 5.07 4.23
C ILE A 221 -9.96 4.18 4.62
N ARG A 222 -8.85 4.28 3.88
CA ARG A 222 -7.71 3.37 4.03
C ARG A 222 -6.42 4.08 4.43
N THR A 223 -5.56 3.36 5.15
CA THR A 223 -4.15 3.69 5.45
C THR A 223 -3.32 2.41 5.25
N ASP A 224 -2.43 2.39 4.26
CA ASP A 224 -1.70 1.18 3.82
C ASP A 224 -2.62 -0.03 3.57
N ASP A 225 -2.46 -1.13 4.32
CA ASP A 225 -3.28 -2.35 4.21
C ASP A 225 -4.48 -2.39 5.18
N LEU A 226 -4.76 -1.28 5.87
CA LEU A 226 -5.84 -1.16 6.86
C LEU A 226 -6.94 -0.20 6.41
N CYS A 227 -8.16 -0.50 6.84
CA CYS A 227 -9.38 0.26 6.66
C CYS A 227 -9.87 0.76 8.02
N LEU A 228 -10.46 1.96 8.04
CA LEU A 228 -11.18 2.45 9.21
C LEU A 228 -12.48 1.65 9.39
N ASP A 229 -12.62 1.07 10.57
CA ASP A 229 -13.70 0.17 10.96
C ASP A 229 -14.43 0.70 12.19
N VAL A 230 -15.74 0.51 12.19
CA VAL A 230 -16.62 0.87 13.30
C VAL A 230 -17.33 -0.37 13.82
N SER A 231 -16.78 -0.95 14.88
CA SER A 231 -17.36 -2.17 15.48
C SER A 231 -18.39 -1.90 16.59
N LYS A 232 -18.49 -0.66 17.10
CA LYS A 232 -19.39 -0.29 18.21
C LYS A 232 -19.98 1.11 18.01
N LEU A 233 -21.29 1.25 18.23
CA LEU A 233 -21.98 2.55 18.29
C LEU A 233 -21.42 3.40 19.45
N ASN A 234 -21.32 4.71 19.23
CA ASN A 234 -20.68 5.63 20.19
C ASN A 234 -19.24 5.23 20.57
N GLY A 235 -18.59 4.43 19.71
CA GLY A 235 -17.30 3.81 19.97
C GLY A 235 -16.15 4.49 19.21
N PRO A 236 -14.91 4.14 19.56
CA PRO A 236 -13.73 4.58 18.82
C PRO A 236 -13.70 3.95 17.43
N VAL A 237 -12.99 4.60 16.51
CA VAL A 237 -12.68 4.03 15.19
C VAL A 237 -11.40 3.20 15.27
N THR A 238 -11.44 1.98 14.75
CA THR A 238 -10.31 1.05 14.75
C THR A 238 -9.77 0.85 13.34
N MET A 239 -8.50 0.45 13.23
CA MET A 239 -7.87 0.10 11.96
C MET A 239 -7.81 -1.42 11.83
N LEU A 240 -8.55 -1.98 10.88
CA LEU A 240 -8.59 -3.42 10.61
C LEU A 240 -8.22 -3.70 9.16
N LYS A 241 -7.89 -4.95 8.83
CA LYS A 241 -7.70 -5.33 7.42
C LYS A 241 -8.94 -4.97 6.61
N CYS A 242 -8.70 -4.42 5.44
CA CYS A 242 -9.76 -4.16 4.47
C CYS A 242 -10.38 -5.48 4.01
N HIS A 243 -11.64 -5.72 4.35
CA HIS A 243 -12.32 -6.97 4.00
C HIS A 243 -13.23 -6.84 2.77
N HIS A 244 -13.50 -5.62 2.29
CA HIS A 244 -14.28 -5.35 1.07
C HIS A 244 -15.72 -5.89 1.09
N LEU A 245 -16.22 -6.25 2.28
CA LEU A 245 -17.60 -6.72 2.51
C LEU A 245 -18.57 -5.58 2.84
N LYS A 246 -18.14 -4.32 2.69
CA LYS A 246 -18.91 -3.13 3.07
C LYS A 246 -19.25 -3.12 4.57
N GLY A 247 -20.43 -2.64 4.96
CA GLY A 247 -20.89 -2.66 6.35
C GLY A 247 -20.15 -1.68 7.25
N ASN A 248 -19.48 -2.20 8.28
CA ASN A 248 -18.74 -1.43 9.27
C ASN A 248 -17.45 -0.76 8.75
N GLN A 249 -17.03 -1.06 7.51
CA GLN A 249 -15.95 -0.36 6.80
C GLN A 249 -16.45 0.55 5.67
N LEU A 250 -17.77 0.70 5.51
CA LEU A 250 -18.38 1.53 4.47
C LEU A 250 -18.70 2.93 5.01
N TRP A 251 -18.12 3.95 4.38
CA TRP A 251 -18.21 5.36 4.79
C TRP A 251 -18.80 6.24 3.69
N GLU A 252 -19.79 7.04 4.02
CA GLU A 252 -20.31 8.11 3.17
C GLU A 252 -19.68 9.44 3.57
N TYR A 253 -19.17 10.17 2.57
CA TYR A 253 -18.73 11.54 2.74
C TYR A 253 -19.71 12.50 2.11
N ASP A 254 -20.26 13.41 2.91
CA ASP A 254 -21.08 14.53 2.42
C ASP A 254 -20.15 15.76 2.22
N PRO A 255 -19.84 16.18 0.98
CA PRO A 255 -18.93 17.28 0.72
C PRO A 255 -19.53 18.66 1.04
N VAL A 256 -20.85 18.76 1.25
CA VAL A 256 -21.52 20.01 1.63
C VAL A 256 -21.50 20.16 3.16
N LYS A 257 -21.85 19.09 3.88
CA LYS A 257 -21.83 19.08 5.35
C LYS A 257 -20.45 18.80 5.94
N LEU A 258 -19.51 18.32 5.12
CA LEU A 258 -18.18 17.86 5.50
C LEU A 258 -18.21 16.70 6.51
N THR A 259 -19.22 15.85 6.47
CA THR A 259 -19.39 14.77 7.47
C THR A 259 -19.00 13.42 6.90
N LEU A 260 -18.28 12.62 7.70
CA LEU A 260 -18.00 11.21 7.42
C LEU A 260 -18.94 10.33 8.25
N GLN A 261 -19.79 9.55 7.58
CA GLN A 261 -20.81 8.72 8.21
C GLN A 261 -20.60 7.24 7.86
N PRO A 262 -20.50 6.32 8.83
CA PRO A 262 -20.59 4.88 8.56
C PRO A 262 -22.02 4.53 8.09
N VAL A 263 -22.15 3.78 7.00
CA VAL A 263 -23.47 3.56 6.34
C VAL A 263 -24.53 2.90 7.23
N ASN A 264 -24.11 2.12 8.23
CA ASN A 264 -25.02 1.41 9.13
C ASN A 264 -25.31 2.17 10.44
N SER A 265 -24.99 3.45 10.53
CA SER A 265 -25.26 4.26 11.72
C SER A 265 -25.76 5.65 11.34
N ASN A 266 -26.63 6.23 12.17
CA ASN A 266 -26.95 7.66 12.11
C ASN A 266 -25.89 8.49 12.87
N GLN A 267 -24.64 8.02 12.84
CA GLN A 267 -23.55 8.57 13.60
C GLN A 267 -22.47 9.10 12.66
N CYS A 268 -21.82 10.17 13.05
CA CYS A 268 -20.79 10.85 12.29
C CYS A 268 -19.46 10.68 13.01
N LEU A 269 -18.36 10.65 12.25
CA LEU A 269 -17.03 10.75 12.82
C LEU A 269 -16.92 12.08 13.58
N ASP A 270 -16.58 12.01 14.85
CA ASP A 270 -16.40 13.14 15.74
C ASP A 270 -14.95 13.21 16.21
N LYS A 271 -14.50 14.40 16.59
CA LYS A 271 -13.16 14.60 17.14
C LYS A 271 -12.98 13.79 18.44
N ALA A 272 -11.74 13.72 18.90
CA ALA A 272 -11.46 13.15 20.21
C ALA A 272 -12.12 13.94 21.34
N THR A 273 -12.66 13.22 22.33
CA THR A 273 -13.17 13.84 23.56
C THR A 273 -12.02 14.16 24.51
N GLU A 274 -12.25 14.98 25.54
CA GLU A 274 -11.21 15.27 26.54
C GLU A 274 -10.74 14.01 27.29
N GLU A 275 -11.62 13.01 27.42
CA GLU A 275 -11.36 11.74 28.10
C GLU A 275 -10.36 10.85 27.34
N ASP A 276 -10.40 10.87 26.00
CA ASP A 276 -9.47 10.15 25.12
C ASP A 276 -9.00 11.10 24.01
N SER A 277 -8.24 12.13 24.42
CA SER A 277 -7.83 13.30 23.62
C SER A 277 -7.14 13.04 22.28
N GLN A 278 -6.79 11.80 21.98
CA GLN A 278 -6.16 11.40 20.73
C GLN A 278 -6.98 10.45 19.88
N VAL A 279 -8.15 9.99 20.32
CA VAL A 279 -8.92 8.96 19.62
C VAL A 279 -10.25 9.52 19.17
N PRO A 280 -10.49 9.66 17.85
CA PRO A 280 -11.79 10.03 17.35
C PRO A 280 -12.78 8.88 17.55
N SER A 281 -14.05 9.23 17.66
CA SER A 281 -15.14 8.28 17.86
C SER A 281 -16.29 8.61 16.94
N ILE A 282 -17.18 7.66 16.70
CA ILE A 282 -18.45 8.00 16.06
C ILE A 282 -19.45 8.44 17.12
N ARG A 283 -20.24 9.48 16.83
CA ARG A 283 -21.28 10.02 17.71
C ARG A 283 -22.50 10.40 16.90
N ASP A 284 -23.64 10.57 17.55
CA ASP A 284 -24.86 11.00 16.85
C ASP A 284 -24.60 12.27 16.05
N CYS A 285 -25.00 12.25 14.77
CA CYS A 285 -24.76 13.37 13.88
C CYS A 285 -25.50 14.62 14.39
N ASN A 286 -24.77 15.69 14.67
CA ASN A 286 -25.33 16.94 15.22
C ASN A 286 -24.97 18.18 14.40
N GLY A 287 -24.15 18.03 13.35
CA GLY A 287 -23.74 19.14 12.47
C GLY A 287 -22.75 20.12 13.10
N SER A 288 -22.18 19.79 14.27
CA SER A 288 -21.14 20.60 14.91
C SER A 288 -19.88 20.65 14.04
N ARG A 289 -19.03 21.65 14.29
CA ARG A 289 -17.70 21.73 13.67
C ARG A 289 -16.80 20.56 14.08
N SER A 290 -17.06 19.94 15.23
CA SER A 290 -16.32 18.77 15.71
C SER A 290 -16.52 17.53 14.82
N GLN A 291 -17.64 17.45 14.09
CA GLN A 291 -17.96 16.39 13.14
C GLN A 291 -17.68 16.75 11.67
N GLN A 292 -17.09 17.91 11.42
CA GLN A 292 -16.73 18.38 10.09
C GLN A 292 -15.28 18.06 9.77
N TRP A 293 -15.06 17.38 8.64
CA TRP A 293 -13.77 16.88 8.17
C TRP A 293 -13.54 17.29 6.72
N LEU A 294 -12.43 17.99 6.50
CA LEU A 294 -11.94 18.36 5.17
C LEU A 294 -11.05 17.24 4.64
N LEU A 295 -11.44 16.69 3.49
CA LEU A 295 -10.61 15.78 2.71
C LEU A 295 -9.72 16.63 1.80
N ARG A 296 -8.44 16.74 2.15
CA ARG A 296 -7.47 17.55 1.40
C ARG A 296 -6.53 16.64 0.66
N ASN A 297 -6.61 16.71 -0.67
CA ASN A 297 -5.71 15.99 -1.53
C ASN A 297 -4.28 16.49 -1.38
N ILE A 298 -3.34 15.55 -1.37
CA ILE A 298 -1.94 15.89 -1.46
C ILE A 298 -1.70 16.49 -2.84
N THR A 299 -1.00 17.62 -2.85
CA THR A 299 -0.46 18.17 -4.09
C THR A 299 0.72 17.29 -4.46
N LEU A 300 0.56 16.45 -5.47
CA LEU A 300 1.67 15.65 -5.97
C LEU A 300 2.81 16.61 -6.34
N PRO A 301 4.03 16.43 -5.81
CA PRO A 301 5.15 17.25 -6.24
C PRO A 301 5.26 17.16 -7.76
N GLU A 302 5.40 18.29 -8.45
CA GLU A 302 5.98 18.27 -9.79
C GLU A 302 7.43 17.79 -9.61
N ILE A 303 7.65 16.49 -9.78
CA ILE A 303 8.99 15.89 -9.69
C ILE A 303 9.70 16.25 -11.00
N PHE A 304 10.52 17.30 -10.96
CA PHE A 304 11.48 17.64 -12.00
C PHE A 304 12.71 16.73 -11.97
#